data_AF-A0ABD3MS43-F1
#
_entry.id   AF-A0ABD3MS43-F1
#
_cell.length_a   1.000
_cell.length_b   1.000
_cell.length_c   1.000
_cell.angle_alpha   90.00
_cell.angle_beta   90.00
_cell.angle_gamma   90.00
#
_symmetry.space_group_name_H-M   'P 1'
#
loop_
_entity.id
_entity.type
_entity.pdbx_description
1 polymer ?
#
loop_
_entity_poly.entity_id
_entity_poly.type
_entity_poly.pdbx_seq_one_letter_code
_entity_poly.pdbx_strand_id
1 'polypeptide(L)'
;MMKNQYILLISSLFGTLGAPFQHSYNGIHHDLPTTRPLPVTAMSSSDSPGDDGSLSEFDVSKEETLLRVNFSFDDDEGSSALAAVERYTKSFPFAAVLPVQPLTYLPVKLPDGNPALRVSFLRKKTAEKGSVDGGILFSSCLVSEEDCDEDGVLENYKKRIQLTAWRISKGQTVSKSFSEKQILLAFVKGLSEGRGAEVLTEGGNVQVDSVFHLWM
;
A
#
# COMPACT_ATOMS: atom_id res chain seq x y z
N MET A 1 17.65 -34.88 11.84
CA MET A 1 17.99 -33.51 12.27
C MET A 1 16.69 -32.77 12.61
N MET A 2 16.58 -32.23 13.82
CA MET A 2 15.37 -31.60 14.34
C MET A 2 15.19 -30.20 13.74
N LYS A 3 14.07 -29.95 13.06
CA LYS A 3 13.67 -28.61 12.60
C LYS A 3 12.98 -27.87 13.75
N ASN A 4 13.65 -26.87 14.29
CA ASN A 4 13.06 -25.93 15.26
C ASN A 4 12.11 -24.99 14.51
N GLN A 5 10.80 -25.16 14.70
CA GLN A 5 9.80 -24.15 14.34
C GLN A 5 9.62 -23.21 15.54
N TYR A 6 10.00 -21.95 15.38
CA TYR A 6 9.66 -20.89 16.33
C TYR A 6 8.34 -20.26 15.90
N ILE A 7 7.26 -20.59 16.61
CA ILE A 7 5.97 -19.89 16.53
C ILE A 7 6.05 -18.71 17.51
N LEU A 8 6.06 -17.49 16.99
CA LEU A 8 6.06 -16.28 17.80
C LEU A 8 4.62 -15.80 17.99
N LEU A 9 4.03 -16.15 19.14
CA LEU A 9 2.70 -15.70 19.56
C LEU A 9 2.77 -14.24 20.06
N ILE A 10 2.34 -13.30 19.23
CA ILE A 10 2.14 -11.90 19.64
C ILE A 10 0.79 -11.79 20.34
N SER A 11 0.79 -11.84 21.67
CA SER A 11 -0.38 -11.52 22.48
C SER A 11 -0.54 -10.00 22.56
N SER A 12 -1.65 -9.49 22.01
CA SER A 12 -2.04 -8.08 22.13
C SER A 12 -3.15 -7.95 23.17
N LEU A 13 -2.77 -7.47 24.36
CA LEU A 13 -3.69 -6.92 25.35
C LEU A 13 -4.00 -5.47 24.97
N PHE A 14 -5.20 -5.21 24.47
CA PHE A 14 -5.77 -3.86 24.46
C PHE A 14 -7.09 -3.89 25.21
N GLY A 15 -7.09 -3.20 26.35
CA GLY A 15 -8.26 -2.97 27.18
C GLY A 15 -9.26 -2.05 26.50
N THR A 16 -10.51 -2.49 26.51
CA THR A 16 -11.69 -1.72 26.11
C THR A 16 -12.07 -0.73 27.21
N LEU A 17 -11.89 0.57 26.94
CA LEU A 17 -12.38 1.66 27.78
C LEU A 17 -13.12 2.67 26.89
N GLY A 18 -14.38 2.97 27.24
CA GLY A 18 -15.08 4.17 26.78
C GLY A 18 -16.49 3.93 26.25
N ALA A 19 -17.47 3.97 27.15
CA ALA A 19 -18.89 4.08 26.84
C ALA A 19 -19.25 5.49 26.28
N PRO A 20 -20.39 5.66 25.58
CA PRO A 20 -20.67 6.84 24.77
C PRO A 20 -21.21 8.02 25.57
N PHE A 21 -20.67 9.22 25.28
CA PHE A 21 -21.23 10.51 25.68
C PHE A 21 -22.53 10.76 24.90
N GLN A 22 -23.67 10.86 25.60
CA GLN A 22 -24.88 11.47 25.06
C GLN A 22 -24.73 12.99 25.10
N HIS A 23 -24.76 13.64 23.94
CA HIS A 23 -24.93 15.10 23.85
C HIS A 23 -26.38 15.41 23.44
N SER A 24 -27.07 16.10 24.34
CA SER A 24 -28.41 16.65 24.11
C SER A 24 -28.29 17.92 23.29
N TYR A 25 -28.80 17.92 22.06
CA TYR A 25 -28.89 19.12 21.23
C TYR A 25 -30.17 19.88 21.55
N ASN A 26 -30.04 20.99 22.28
CA ASN A 26 -31.08 22.01 22.34
C ASN A 26 -31.02 22.87 21.08
N GLY A 27 -32.12 22.88 20.33
CA GLY A 27 -32.31 23.73 19.16
C GLY A 27 -32.44 25.20 19.54
N ILE A 28 -31.66 26.04 18.89
CA ILE A 28 -31.89 27.48 18.82
C ILE A 28 -31.91 27.84 17.32
N HIS A 29 -33.12 28.11 16.82
CA HIS A 29 -33.36 28.66 15.49
C HIS A 29 -32.96 30.14 15.50
N HIS A 30 -31.89 30.48 14.78
CA HIS A 30 -31.59 31.86 14.41
C HIS A 30 -31.84 32.01 12.91
N ASP A 31 -32.98 32.62 12.56
CA ASP A 31 -33.24 33.11 11.21
C ASP A 31 -32.30 34.29 10.92
N LEU A 32 -31.30 34.05 10.07
CA LEU A 32 -30.45 35.10 9.51
C LEU A 32 -31.02 35.57 8.17
N PRO A 33 -31.05 36.88 7.90
CA PRO A 33 -31.52 37.42 6.63
C PRO A 33 -30.59 37.00 5.49
N THR A 34 -31.19 36.40 4.46
CA THR A 34 -30.52 36.00 3.22
C THR A 34 -30.26 37.25 2.37
N THR A 35 -29.05 37.81 2.47
CA THR A 35 -28.55 38.80 1.51
C THR A 35 -28.02 38.06 0.29
N ARG A 36 -28.70 38.20 -0.86
CA ARG A 36 -28.27 37.63 -2.14
C ARG A 36 -26.96 38.29 -2.60
N PRO A 37 -25.90 37.54 -2.90
CA PRO A 37 -24.72 38.10 -3.55
C PRO A 37 -25.01 38.40 -5.03
N LEU A 38 -24.40 39.48 -5.52
CA LEU A 38 -24.45 39.93 -6.91
C LEU A 38 -23.84 38.89 -7.87
N PRO A 39 -24.27 38.86 -9.14
CA PRO A 39 -23.72 37.93 -10.14
C PRO A 39 -22.24 38.22 -10.39
N VAL A 40 -21.40 37.26 -10.06
CA VAL A 40 -19.96 37.29 -10.34
C VAL A 40 -19.77 37.01 -11.83
N THR A 41 -19.16 37.97 -12.52
CA THR A 41 -18.72 37.86 -13.91
C THR A 41 -17.81 36.64 -14.06
N ALA A 42 -18.19 35.71 -14.93
CA ALA A 42 -17.41 34.52 -15.25
C ALA A 42 -16.07 34.92 -15.87
N MET A 43 -15.00 34.88 -15.07
CA MET A 43 -13.64 34.91 -15.57
C MET A 43 -13.33 33.51 -16.09
N SER A 44 -13.19 33.40 -17.41
CA SER A 44 -12.76 32.20 -18.11
C SER A 44 -11.32 31.90 -17.74
N SER A 45 -11.12 31.15 -16.64
CA SER A 45 -9.84 30.55 -16.30
C SER A 45 -9.61 29.38 -17.25
N SER A 46 -8.77 29.61 -18.25
CA SER A 46 -8.16 28.57 -19.07
C SER A 46 -7.27 27.71 -18.18
N ASP A 47 -7.86 26.73 -17.51
CA ASP A 47 -7.14 25.66 -16.83
C ASP A 47 -6.48 24.77 -17.88
N SER A 48 -5.20 25.05 -18.14
CA SER A 48 -4.33 24.11 -18.84
C SER A 48 -4.26 22.81 -18.03
N PRO A 49 -4.50 21.64 -18.64
CA PRO A 49 -4.42 20.36 -17.92
C PRO A 49 -2.98 20.19 -17.43
N GLY A 50 -2.84 20.17 -16.11
CA GLY A 50 -1.55 20.06 -15.44
C GLY A 50 -0.90 18.72 -15.73
N ASP A 51 0.35 18.81 -16.20
CA ASP A 51 1.47 17.91 -15.92
C ASP A 51 1.01 16.55 -15.37
N ASP A 52 0.62 15.69 -16.31
CA ASP A 52 0.33 14.30 -16.07
C ASP A 52 1.63 13.66 -15.60
N GLY A 53 1.75 13.49 -14.27
CA GLY A 53 2.94 12.96 -13.61
C GLY A 53 3.41 11.64 -14.24
N SER A 54 4.21 11.77 -15.29
CA SER A 54 4.58 10.68 -16.16
C SER A 54 5.41 9.69 -15.37
N LEU A 55 5.00 8.43 -15.43
CA LEU A 55 5.70 7.31 -14.82
C LEU A 55 7.02 7.01 -15.53
N SER A 56 7.30 7.66 -16.66
CA SER A 56 8.53 7.50 -17.45
C SER A 56 9.82 7.86 -16.69
N GLU A 57 9.70 8.46 -15.51
CA GLU A 57 10.85 8.87 -14.69
C GLU A 57 11.01 8.06 -13.39
N PHE A 58 10.14 7.07 -13.12
CA PHE A 58 10.30 6.23 -11.93
C PHE A 58 11.30 5.10 -12.20
N ASP A 59 12.56 5.39 -11.88
CA ASP A 59 13.66 4.44 -11.98
C ASP A 59 13.77 3.62 -10.68
N VAL A 60 13.14 2.44 -10.68
CA VAL A 60 13.11 1.51 -9.55
C VAL A 60 14.52 1.18 -9.04
N SER A 61 15.54 1.21 -9.91
CA SER A 61 16.92 0.87 -9.55
C SER A 61 17.57 1.88 -8.59
N LYS A 62 17.04 3.11 -8.51
CA LYS A 62 17.54 4.19 -7.66
C LYS A 62 16.76 4.36 -6.36
N GLU A 63 15.63 3.68 -6.24
CA GLU A 63 14.71 3.87 -5.13
C GLU A 63 14.97 2.83 -4.02
N GLU A 64 14.85 3.27 -2.78
CA GLU A 64 15.10 2.43 -1.61
C GLU A 64 14.01 1.37 -1.47
N THR A 65 14.41 0.10 -1.35
CA THR A 65 13.47 -1.00 -1.07
C THR A 65 13.06 -0.96 0.40
N LEU A 66 11.77 -0.78 0.66
CA LEU A 66 11.22 -0.68 2.02
C LEU A 66 10.67 -2.02 2.54
N LEU A 67 10.10 -2.83 1.65
CA LEU A 67 9.49 -4.12 1.94
C LEU A 67 9.73 -5.08 0.78
N ARG A 68 10.00 -6.34 1.10
CA ARG A 68 9.98 -7.46 0.16
C ARG A 68 9.33 -8.66 0.83
N VAL A 69 8.32 -9.23 0.19
CA VAL A 69 7.63 -10.43 0.66
C VAL A 69 7.72 -11.47 -0.44
N ASN A 70 8.23 -12.65 -0.10
CA ASN A 70 8.17 -13.80 -0.99
C ASN A 70 7.02 -14.71 -0.56
N PHE A 71 6.26 -15.19 -1.52
CA PHE A 71 5.15 -16.09 -1.30
C PHE A 71 5.35 -17.41 -2.06
N SER A 72 5.03 -18.51 -1.40
CA SER A 72 4.77 -19.79 -2.04
C SER A 72 3.29 -19.95 -2.34
N PHE A 73 2.97 -20.85 -3.26
CA PHE A 73 1.61 -21.18 -3.68
C PHE A 73 1.58 -22.61 -4.21
N ASP A 74 0.38 -23.22 -4.22
CA ASP A 74 0.20 -24.61 -4.65
C ASP A 74 -0.11 -24.74 -6.16
N ASP A 75 -0.42 -23.63 -6.84
CA ASP A 75 -0.73 -23.57 -8.27
C ASP A 75 0.53 -23.79 -9.15
N ASP A 76 0.40 -24.45 -10.30
CA ASP A 76 1.53 -24.76 -11.19
C ASP A 76 2.01 -23.54 -12.00
N GLU A 77 1.07 -22.66 -12.36
CA GLU A 77 1.37 -21.47 -13.18
C GLU A 77 1.65 -20.23 -12.33
N GLY A 78 0.96 -20.09 -11.20
CA GLY A 78 1.08 -18.96 -10.28
C GLY A 78 0.30 -17.72 -10.71
N SER A 79 -0.47 -17.81 -11.79
CA SER A 79 -1.25 -16.70 -12.35
C SER A 79 -2.40 -16.30 -11.42
N SER A 80 -3.12 -17.29 -10.87
CA SER A 80 -4.17 -17.06 -9.88
C SER A 80 -3.60 -16.50 -8.57
N ALA A 81 -2.48 -17.07 -8.13
CA ALA A 81 -1.80 -16.66 -6.90
C ALA A 81 -1.30 -15.21 -7.01
N LEU A 82 -0.69 -14.83 -8.13
CA LEU A 82 -0.26 -13.46 -8.40
C LEU A 82 -1.45 -12.49 -8.40
N ALA A 83 -2.55 -12.86 -9.07
CA ALA A 83 -3.76 -12.05 -9.10
C ALA A 83 -4.38 -11.84 -7.71
N ALA A 84 -4.26 -12.82 -6.81
CA ALA A 84 -4.70 -12.69 -5.43
C ALA A 84 -3.83 -11.73 -4.61
N VAL A 85 -2.50 -11.80 -4.75
CA VAL A 85 -1.57 -10.83 -4.12
C VAL A 85 -1.86 -9.42 -4.62
N GLU A 86 -2.11 -9.24 -5.92
CA GLU A 86 -2.51 -7.95 -6.49
C GLU A 86 -3.86 -7.47 -5.96
N ARG A 87 -4.86 -8.36 -5.87
CA ARG A 87 -6.19 -8.05 -5.36
C ARG A 87 -6.13 -7.62 -3.91
N TYR A 88 -5.38 -8.35 -3.09
CA TYR A 88 -5.12 -7.97 -1.70
C TYR A 88 -4.51 -6.56 -1.64
N THR A 89 -3.42 -6.35 -2.38
CA THR A 89 -2.70 -5.07 -2.43
C THR A 89 -3.63 -3.90 -2.81
N LYS A 90 -4.47 -4.07 -3.82
CA LYS A 90 -5.45 -3.06 -4.28
C LYS A 90 -6.58 -2.82 -3.28
N SER A 91 -6.99 -3.86 -2.54
CA SER A 91 -8.09 -3.79 -1.58
C SER A 91 -7.68 -3.32 -0.18
N PHE A 92 -6.37 -3.26 0.09
CA PHE A 92 -5.85 -2.90 1.40
C PHE A 92 -6.25 -1.46 1.78
N PRO A 93 -6.81 -1.23 2.98
CA PRO A 93 -7.37 0.07 3.36
C PRO A 93 -6.27 1.03 3.83
N PHE A 94 -5.37 1.47 2.95
CA PHE A 94 -4.23 2.35 3.29
C PHE A 94 -4.64 3.59 4.08
N ALA A 95 -5.78 4.20 3.74
CA ALA A 95 -6.29 5.40 4.39
C ALA A 95 -6.68 5.18 5.87
N ALA A 96 -6.99 3.94 6.27
CA ALA A 96 -7.32 3.61 7.66
C ALA A 96 -6.07 3.47 8.55
N VAL A 97 -4.88 3.33 7.96
CA VAL A 97 -3.63 3.13 8.71
C VAL A 97 -3.09 4.44 9.27
N LEU A 98 -3.25 5.54 8.52
CA LEU A 98 -2.69 6.84 8.89
C LEU A 98 -3.81 7.78 9.38
N PRO A 99 -3.83 8.16 10.66
CA PRO A 99 -4.95 8.93 11.23
C PRO A 99 -5.11 10.35 10.65
N VAL A 100 -4.05 10.94 10.08
CA VAL A 100 -4.03 12.39 9.76
C VAL A 100 -3.29 12.71 8.44
N GLN A 101 -2.87 11.72 7.65
CA GLN A 101 -2.15 12.00 6.41
C GLN A 101 -3.04 11.76 5.18
N PRO A 102 -3.38 12.80 4.40
CA PRO A 102 -4.10 12.60 3.15
C PRO A 102 -3.22 11.80 2.20
N LEU A 103 -3.79 10.73 1.65
CA LEU A 103 -3.13 9.86 0.69
C LEU A 103 -4.07 9.53 -0.46
N THR A 104 -3.47 9.14 -1.58
CA THR A 104 -4.17 8.58 -2.74
C THR A 104 -3.46 7.32 -3.18
N TYR A 105 -4.19 6.33 -3.65
CA TYR A 105 -3.62 5.13 -4.22
C TYR A 105 -4.18 4.91 -5.63
N LEU A 106 -3.29 4.75 -6.62
CA LEU A 106 -3.65 4.61 -8.01
C LEU A 106 -2.93 3.41 -8.62
N PRO A 107 -3.64 2.52 -9.35
CA PRO A 107 -3.00 1.51 -10.16
C PRO A 107 -2.13 2.15 -11.23
N VAL A 108 -0.94 1.61 -11.41
CA VAL A 108 0.04 2.06 -12.41
C VAL A 108 0.67 0.84 -13.08
N LYS A 109 1.30 1.05 -14.24
CA LYS A 109 2.12 0.03 -14.90
C LYS A 109 3.58 0.47 -14.85
N LEU A 110 4.46 -0.44 -14.43
CA LEU A 110 5.90 -0.22 -14.48
C LEU A 110 6.42 -0.32 -15.93
N PRO A 111 7.64 0.18 -16.21
CA PRO A 111 8.26 0.07 -17.54
C PRO A 111 8.45 -1.37 -18.04
N ASP A 112 8.57 -2.32 -17.13
CA ASP A 112 8.65 -3.76 -17.40
C ASP A 112 7.27 -4.40 -17.71
N GLY A 113 6.20 -3.60 -17.66
CA GLY A 113 4.82 -4.03 -17.89
C GLY A 113 4.11 -4.58 -16.64
N ASN A 114 4.81 -4.74 -15.52
CA ASN A 114 4.23 -5.29 -14.30
C ASN A 114 3.23 -4.31 -13.68
N PRO A 115 2.06 -4.80 -13.23
CA PRO A 115 1.10 -3.97 -12.52
C PRO A 115 1.65 -3.57 -11.15
N ALA A 116 1.47 -2.31 -10.81
CA ALA A 116 1.89 -1.75 -9.53
C ALA A 116 0.79 -0.86 -8.94
N LEU A 117 0.88 -0.61 -7.63
CA LEU A 117 0.00 0.29 -6.90
C LEU A 117 0.84 1.41 -6.29
N ARG A 118 0.60 2.63 -6.75
CA ARG A 118 1.26 3.83 -6.23
C ARG A 118 0.44 4.42 -5.09
N VAL A 119 0.95 4.37 -3.87
CA VAL A 119 0.41 5.05 -2.69
C VAL A 119 1.13 6.37 -2.50
N SER A 120 0.53 7.47 -2.95
CA SER A 120 1.10 8.81 -2.86
C SER A 120 0.66 9.52 -1.58
N PHE A 121 1.62 10.11 -0.87
CA PHE A 121 1.33 11.04 0.22
C PHE A 121 1.03 12.42 -0.35
N LEU A 122 -0.05 13.05 0.13
CA LEU A 122 -0.42 14.38 -0.29
C LEU A 122 -0.01 15.41 0.77
N ARG A 123 0.44 16.58 0.33
CA ARG A 123 0.49 17.76 1.20
C ARG A 123 -0.89 18.36 1.36
N LYS A 124 -1.13 18.96 2.52
CA LYS A 124 -2.28 19.85 2.71
C LYS A 124 -2.25 20.92 1.62
N LYS A 125 -3.36 21.11 0.91
CA LYS A 125 -3.47 22.17 -0.10
C LYS A 125 -3.26 23.52 0.59
N THR A 126 -2.16 24.19 0.26
CA THR A 126 -1.94 25.60 0.54
C THR A 126 -2.31 26.42 -0.71
N ALA A 127 -2.35 27.75 -0.60
CA ALA A 127 -2.62 28.64 -1.73
C ALA A 127 -1.64 28.47 -2.91
N GLU A 128 -0.48 27.85 -2.69
CA GLU A 128 0.61 27.70 -3.66
C GLU A 128 0.67 26.31 -4.34
N LYS A 129 -0.47 25.59 -4.42
CA LYS A 129 -0.66 24.19 -4.87
C LYS A 129 -0.36 23.12 -3.81
N GLY A 130 -1.30 22.18 -3.68
CA GLY A 130 -1.04 20.91 -3.02
C GLY A 130 -0.25 20.00 -3.96
N SER A 131 0.95 19.61 -3.55
CA SER A 131 1.82 18.72 -4.32
C SER A 131 1.87 17.30 -3.73
N VAL A 132 2.29 16.34 -4.56
CA VAL A 132 2.67 15.00 -4.12
C VAL A 132 3.96 15.10 -3.29
N ASP A 133 3.95 14.47 -2.12
CA ASP A 133 5.05 14.47 -1.14
C ASP A 133 5.60 13.04 -1.00
N GLY A 134 5.97 12.49 -2.15
CA GLY A 134 6.40 11.11 -2.33
C GLY A 134 5.33 10.07 -2.00
N GLY A 135 5.76 8.91 -1.51
CA GLY A 135 4.88 7.76 -1.34
C GLY A 135 5.59 6.41 -1.28
N ILE A 136 4.82 5.37 -1.56
CA ILE A 136 5.27 3.98 -1.64
C ILE A 136 4.72 3.39 -2.93
N LEU A 137 5.56 2.68 -3.69
CA LEU A 137 5.13 1.92 -4.85
C LEU A 137 5.18 0.43 -4.53
N PHE A 138 4.04 -0.27 -4.63
CA PHE A 138 3.96 -1.72 -4.50
C PHE A 138 3.93 -2.36 -5.89
N SER A 139 4.71 -3.42 -6.12
CA SER A 139 4.62 -4.26 -7.32
C SER A 139 4.80 -5.72 -6.95
N SER A 140 4.10 -6.61 -7.65
CA SER A 140 4.24 -8.05 -7.50
C SER A 140 4.54 -8.70 -8.84
N CYS A 141 5.45 -9.66 -8.85
CA CYS A 141 5.79 -10.44 -10.03
C CYS A 141 6.08 -11.91 -9.68
N LEU A 142 6.01 -12.79 -10.67
CA LEU A 142 6.50 -14.16 -10.55
C LEU A 142 8.01 -14.20 -10.73
N VAL A 143 8.68 -14.93 -9.86
CA VAL A 143 10.12 -15.14 -9.88
C VAL A 143 10.37 -16.65 -9.85
N SER A 144 11.23 -17.13 -10.75
CA SER A 144 11.75 -18.50 -10.70
C SER A 144 13.01 -18.52 -9.85
N GLU A 145 13.04 -19.36 -8.82
CA GLU A 145 14.26 -19.65 -8.07
C GLU A 145 14.85 -20.96 -8.61
N GLU A 146 16.12 -20.89 -9.00
CA GLU A 146 16.93 -22.06 -9.33
C GLU A 146 17.29 -22.74 -8.01
N ASP A 147 16.58 -23.82 -7.68
CA ASP A 147 16.93 -24.66 -6.54
C ASP A 147 17.90 -25.74 -7.05
N CYS A 148 19.19 -25.55 -6.79
CA CYS A 148 20.19 -26.59 -6.99
C CYS A 148 20.11 -27.55 -5.80
N ASP A 149 19.90 -28.84 -6.05
CA ASP A 149 20.02 -29.84 -4.98
C ASP A 149 21.49 -29.99 -4.51
N GLU A 150 21.69 -30.75 -3.43
CA GLU A 150 23.03 -30.97 -2.84
C GLU A 150 24.01 -31.64 -3.81
N ASP A 151 23.50 -32.29 -4.86
CA ASP A 151 24.26 -32.95 -5.92
C ASP A 151 24.51 -32.04 -7.15
N GLY A 152 24.00 -30.81 -7.15
CA GLY A 152 24.16 -29.82 -8.21
C GLY A 152 23.35 -30.10 -9.48
N VAL A 153 22.37 -31.00 -9.39
CA VAL A 153 21.40 -31.32 -10.43
C VAL A 153 20.22 -30.37 -10.29
N LEU A 154 19.95 -29.59 -11.35
CA LEU A 154 18.87 -28.62 -11.37
C LEU A 154 17.53 -29.33 -11.58
N GLU A 155 17.00 -30.00 -10.55
CA GLU A 155 15.83 -30.86 -10.72
C GLU A 155 14.49 -30.11 -10.75
N ASN A 156 14.34 -28.93 -10.12
CA ASN A 156 13.07 -28.20 -10.16
C ASN A 156 13.22 -26.67 -10.00
N TYR A 157 12.66 -25.91 -10.94
CA TYR A 157 12.45 -24.47 -10.76
C TYR A 157 11.23 -24.26 -9.87
N LYS A 158 11.46 -23.84 -8.61
CA LYS A 158 10.34 -23.42 -7.76
C LYS A 158 9.96 -21.99 -8.13
N LYS A 159 8.71 -21.81 -8.60
CA LYS A 159 8.15 -20.48 -8.79
C LYS A 159 7.70 -19.91 -7.45
N ARG A 160 7.91 -18.62 -7.26
CA ARG A 160 7.41 -17.85 -6.12
C ARG A 160 6.88 -16.50 -6.59
N ILE A 161 6.00 -15.90 -5.80
CA ILE A 161 5.60 -14.51 -6.03
C ILE A 161 6.49 -13.64 -5.16
N GLN A 162 7.01 -12.57 -5.73
CA GLN A 162 7.71 -11.53 -4.98
C GLN A 162 6.89 -10.24 -5.03
N LEU A 163 6.42 -9.78 -3.88
CA LEU A 163 5.90 -8.43 -3.71
C LEU A 163 7.01 -7.55 -3.18
N THR A 164 7.28 -6.44 -3.84
CA THR A 164 8.25 -5.44 -3.41
C THR A 164 7.56 -4.09 -3.24
N ALA A 165 7.94 -3.37 -2.19
CA ALA A 165 7.55 -1.98 -2.00
C ALA A 165 8.79 -1.07 -1.97
N TRP A 166 8.79 -0.03 -2.79
CA TRP A 166 9.86 0.96 -2.86
C TRP A 166 9.39 2.33 -2.36
N ARG A 167 10.31 3.11 -1.79
CA ARG A 167 10.06 4.52 -1.50
C ARG A 167 9.90 5.28 -2.82
N ILE A 168 8.98 6.25 -2.84
CA ILE A 168 8.94 7.28 -3.87
C ILE A 168 9.49 8.55 -3.27
N SER A 169 10.74 8.87 -3.59
CA SER A 169 11.44 10.01 -2.98
C SER A 169 11.15 11.33 -3.71
N LYS A 170 10.71 11.25 -4.99
CA LYS A 170 10.40 12.41 -5.83
C LYS A 170 9.33 13.31 -5.17
N GLY A 171 9.66 14.59 -5.02
CA GLY A 171 8.78 15.61 -4.42
C GLY A 171 8.84 15.67 -2.89
N GLN A 172 9.54 14.75 -2.22
CA GLN A 172 9.74 14.81 -0.78
C GLN A 172 10.82 15.81 -0.39
N THR A 173 10.50 16.65 0.59
CA THR A 173 11.51 17.49 1.28
C THR A 173 12.12 16.75 2.46
N VAL A 174 11.34 15.87 3.09
CA VAL A 174 11.75 15.04 4.23
C VAL A 174 11.11 13.66 4.05
N SER A 175 11.88 12.60 4.37
CA SER A 175 11.37 11.23 4.32
C SER A 175 10.12 11.07 5.19
N LYS A 176 9.21 10.21 4.75
CA LYS A 176 7.97 9.92 5.49
C LYS A 176 8.08 8.62 6.26
N SER A 177 9.27 8.35 6.82
CA SER A 177 9.64 7.08 7.43
C SER A 177 8.66 6.58 8.50
N PHE A 178 8.05 7.49 9.28
CA PHE A 178 6.99 7.09 10.22
C PHE A 178 5.77 6.51 9.50
N SER A 179 5.24 7.23 8.52
CA SER A 179 4.07 6.81 7.73
C SER A 179 4.34 5.56 6.90
N GLU A 180 5.53 5.49 6.30
CA GLU A 180 6.00 4.32 5.56
C GLU A 180 6.03 3.09 6.46
N LYS A 181 6.66 3.20 7.64
CA LYS A 181 6.72 2.13 8.63
C LYS A 181 5.32 1.67 9.05
N GLN A 182 4.42 2.60 9.39
CA GLN A 182 3.06 2.25 9.82
C GLN A 182 2.28 1.52 8.72
N ILE A 183 2.34 2.02 7.48
CA ILE A 183 1.70 1.36 6.33
C ILE A 183 2.24 -0.05 6.14
N LEU A 184 3.57 -0.22 6.13
CA LEU A 184 4.17 -1.51 5.82
C LEU A 184 3.95 -2.54 6.93
N LEU A 185 4.01 -2.14 8.20
CA LEU A 185 3.68 -3.04 9.32
C LEU A 185 2.20 -3.46 9.29
N ALA A 186 1.28 -2.52 9.06
CA ALA A 186 -0.14 -2.84 8.94
C ALA A 186 -0.44 -3.71 7.71
N PHE A 187 0.23 -3.44 6.59
CA PHE A 187 0.10 -4.22 5.35
C PHE A 187 0.55 -5.66 5.53
N VAL A 188 1.73 -5.87 6.14
CA VAL A 188 2.26 -7.21 6.41
C VAL A 188 1.35 -7.95 7.39
N LYS A 189 0.90 -7.30 8.47
CA LYS A 189 -0.04 -7.89 9.42
C LYS A 189 -1.34 -8.31 8.74
N GLY A 190 -1.86 -7.49 7.84
CA GLY A 190 -3.09 -7.78 7.11
C GLY A 190 -2.99 -8.99 6.17
N LEU A 191 -1.79 -9.40 5.74
CA LEU A 191 -1.62 -10.59 4.89
C LEU A 191 -2.08 -11.87 5.61
N SER A 192 -1.89 -11.94 6.92
CA SER A 192 -2.23 -13.11 7.74
C SER A 192 -3.60 -13.00 8.43
N GLU A 193 -4.34 -11.91 8.23
CA GLU A 193 -5.55 -11.61 9.01
C GLU A 193 -6.76 -11.24 8.11
N GLY A 194 -7.94 -11.67 8.55
CA GLY A 194 -9.22 -11.29 7.94
C GLY A 194 -9.23 -11.46 6.42
N ARG A 195 -9.55 -10.36 5.71
CA ARG A 195 -9.64 -10.35 4.25
C ARG A 195 -8.35 -10.73 3.52
N GLY A 196 -7.17 -10.47 4.11
CA GLY A 196 -5.92 -10.84 3.44
C GLY A 196 -5.75 -12.34 3.39
N ALA A 197 -5.95 -13.02 4.52
CA ALA A 197 -5.92 -14.47 4.59
C ALA A 197 -6.94 -15.11 3.62
N GLU A 198 -8.18 -14.61 3.62
CA GLU A 198 -9.25 -15.10 2.71
C GLU A 198 -8.84 -15.00 1.24
N VAL A 199 -8.43 -13.81 0.78
CA VAL A 199 -8.07 -13.57 -0.62
C VAL A 199 -6.88 -14.41 -1.06
N LEU A 200 -5.88 -14.57 -0.19
CA LEU A 200 -4.67 -15.35 -0.49
C LEU A 200 -4.96 -16.86 -0.53
N THR A 201 -5.80 -17.37 0.37
CA THR A 201 -6.22 -18.77 0.36
C THR A 201 -7.05 -19.10 -0.89
N GLU A 202 -8.05 -18.28 -1.22
CA GLU A 202 -8.88 -18.44 -2.43
C GLU A 202 -8.05 -18.33 -3.72
N GLY A 203 -6.95 -17.58 -3.68
CA GLY A 203 -6.07 -17.30 -4.81
C GLY A 203 -5.18 -18.45 -5.28
N GLY A 204 -5.17 -19.59 -4.60
CA GLY A 204 -4.21 -20.67 -4.85
C GLY A 204 -3.37 -21.02 -3.63
N ASN A 205 -3.97 -20.91 -2.43
CA ASN A 205 -3.34 -21.22 -1.16
C ASN A 205 -2.00 -20.49 -0.96
N VAL A 206 -1.98 -19.19 -1.23
CA VAL A 206 -0.76 -18.37 -1.16
C VAL A 206 -0.30 -18.22 0.29
N GLN A 207 0.96 -18.58 0.56
CA GLN A 207 1.56 -18.52 1.90
C GLN A 207 2.77 -17.58 1.89
N VAL A 208 2.96 -16.84 3.00
CA VAL A 208 4.13 -15.96 3.19
C VAL A 208 5.32 -16.81 3.59
N ASP A 209 6.35 -16.88 2.73
CA ASP A 209 7.58 -17.62 3.00
C ASP A 209 8.58 -16.78 3.80
N SER A 210 8.76 -15.52 3.39
CA SER A 210 9.71 -14.61 4.01
C SER A 210 9.30 -13.16 3.84
N VAL A 211 9.65 -12.35 4.84
CA VAL A 211 9.41 -10.91 4.87
C VAL A 211 10.72 -10.21 5.21
N PHE A 212 11.15 -9.31 4.34
CA PHE A 212 12.16 -8.31 4.62
C PHE A 212 11.48 -6.95 4.70
N HIS A 213 11.77 -6.16 5.73
CA HIS A 213 11.43 -4.75 5.73
C HIS A 213 12.49 -3.92 6.42
N LEU A 214 12.65 -2.67 6.00
CA LEU A 214 13.75 -1.79 6.42
C LEU A 214 13.87 -1.56 7.94
N TRP A 215 12.76 -1.70 8.69
CA TRP A 215 12.71 -1.43 10.15
C TRP A 215 12.68 -2.69 11.03
N MET A 216 13.12 -3.85 10.52
CA MET A 216 13.42 -5.04 11.32
C MET A 216 14.92 -5.10 11.58
#